data_AF-A0A2E5JPZ9-F1
#
_entry.id   AF-A0A2E5JPZ9-F1
#
_cell.length_a   1.000
_cell.length_b   1.000
_cell.length_c   1.000
_cell.angle_alpha   90.00
_cell.angle_beta   90.00
_cell.angle_gamma   90.00
#
_symmetry.space_group_name_H-M   'P 1'
#
loop_
_entity.id
_entity.type
_entity.pdbx_description
1 polymer ?
#
loop_
_entity_poly.entity_id
_entity_poly.type
_entity_poly.pdbx_seq_one_letter_code
_entity_poly.pdbx_strand_id
1 'polypeptide(L)'
;MELDKLNMYQHLRDFDVPSVVLDEIFRDESDLKILTDAWEDLKSSGLSKDEAAKEISSIIFSLELFKDPEIVEALESIKDGQDFSKN
;
A
#
# COMPACT_ATOMS: atom_id res chain seq x y z
N MET A 1 -11.13 11.60 -7.74
CA MET A 1 -10.06 12.04 -6.82
C MET A 1 -10.11 11.28 -5.49
N GLU A 2 -11.16 11.40 -4.66
CA GLU A 2 -11.23 10.63 -3.39
C GLU A 2 -11.56 9.14 -3.61
N LEU A 3 -12.47 8.85 -4.54
CA LEU A 3 -12.86 7.48 -4.89
C LEU A 3 -11.71 6.67 -5.51
N ASP A 4 -10.85 7.32 -6.29
CA ASP A 4 -9.65 6.70 -6.88
C ASP A 4 -8.61 6.34 -5.82
N LYS A 5 -8.39 7.23 -4.84
CA LYS A 5 -7.51 6.99 -3.69
C LYS A 5 -8.00 5.81 -2.84
N LEU A 6 -9.30 5.75 -2.58
CA LEU A 6 -9.90 4.63 -1.84
C LEU A 6 -9.77 3.32 -2.61
N ASN A 7 -9.96 3.34 -3.94
CA ASN A 7 -9.81 2.17 -4.79
C ASN A 7 -8.35 1.67 -4.78
N MET A 8 -7.38 2.57 -4.92
CA MET A 8 -5.96 2.27 -4.81
C MET A 8 -5.61 1.67 -3.45
N TYR A 9 -6.09 2.28 -2.36
CA TYR A 9 -5.86 1.77 -1.00
C TYR A 9 -6.40 0.34 -0.82
N GLN A 10 -7.62 0.08 -1.31
CA GLN A 10 -8.24 -1.25 -1.25
C GLN A 10 -7.43 -2.27 -2.06
N HIS A 11 -7.06 -1.94 -3.30
CA HIS A 11 -6.26 -2.83 -4.14
C HIS A 11 -4.89 -3.12 -3.53
N LEU A 12 -4.18 -2.12 -3.01
CA LEU A 12 -2.88 -2.34 -2.36
C LEU A 12 -2.98 -3.24 -1.13
N ARG A 13 -4.05 -3.08 -0.33
CA ARG A 13 -4.35 -3.97 0.80
C ARG A 13 -4.66 -5.40 0.35
N ASP A 14 -5.32 -5.58 -0.80
CA ASP A 14 -5.54 -6.90 -1.42
C ASP A 14 -4.22 -7.57 -1.83
N PHE A 15 -3.16 -6.80 -2.08
CA PHE A 15 -1.80 -7.27 -2.37
C PHE A 15 -0.91 -7.43 -1.11
N ASP A 16 -1.51 -7.72 0.05
CA ASP A 16 -0.82 -7.90 1.34
C ASP A 16 -0.07 -6.67 1.87
N VAL A 17 -0.26 -5.48 1.27
CA VAL A 17 0.37 -4.27 1.81
C VAL A 17 -0.30 -3.91 3.14
N PRO A 18 0.46 -3.82 4.25
CA PRO A 18 -0.12 -3.51 5.55
C PRO A 18 -0.79 -2.14 5.57
N SER A 19 -1.94 -2.04 6.21
CA SER A 19 -2.67 -0.77 6.34
C SER A 19 -1.85 0.32 7.01
N VAL A 20 -0.97 -0.03 7.96
CA VAL A 20 -0.09 0.96 8.63
C VAL A 20 0.90 1.62 7.67
N VAL A 21 1.41 0.88 6.67
CA VAL A 21 2.30 1.43 5.65
C VAL A 21 1.51 2.34 4.72
N LEU A 22 0.30 1.92 4.32
CA LEU A 22 -0.58 2.75 3.52
C LEU A 22 -0.99 4.02 4.27
N ASP A 23 -1.34 3.93 5.55
CA ASP A 23 -1.68 5.09 6.38
C ASP A 23 -0.51 6.07 6.47
N GLU A 24 0.72 5.61 6.66
CA GLU A 24 1.90 6.49 6.67
C GLU A 24 2.12 7.17 5.31
N ILE A 25 2.02 6.42 4.20
CA ILE A 25 2.14 6.99 2.84
C ILE A 25 1.01 7.98 2.54
N PHE A 26 -0.23 7.69 2.95
CA PHE A 26 -1.39 8.55 2.68
C PHE A 26 -1.44 9.76 3.60
N ARG A 27 -0.73 9.73 4.73
CA ARG A 27 -0.61 10.82 5.70
C ARG A 27 0.40 11.87 5.24
N ASP A 28 1.42 11.49 4.47
CA ASP A 28 2.34 12.43 3.84
C ASP A 28 1.86 12.82 2.43
N GLU A 29 1.66 14.12 2.19
CA GLU A 29 1.16 14.59 0.89
C GLU A 29 2.17 14.37 -0.24
N SER A 30 3.47 14.33 0.05
CA SER A 30 4.53 14.11 -0.94
C SER A 30 4.56 12.65 -1.37
N ASP A 31 4.55 11.73 -0.41
CA ASP A 31 4.53 10.29 -0.67
C ASP A 31 3.23 9.86 -1.36
N LEU A 32 2.09 10.39 -0.89
CA LEU A 32 0.80 10.18 -1.54
C LEU A 32 0.81 10.67 -2.99
N LYS A 33 1.45 11.81 -3.27
CA LYS A 33 1.56 12.33 -4.63
C LYS A 33 2.41 11.40 -5.50
N ILE A 34 3.56 10.94 -5.02
CA ILE A 34 4.43 10.00 -5.75
C ILE A 34 3.67 8.71 -6.05
N LEU A 35 2.95 8.17 -5.06
CA LEU A 35 2.14 6.97 -5.21
C LEU A 35 1.03 7.16 -6.25
N THR A 36 0.34 8.30 -6.20
CA THR A 36 -0.75 8.64 -7.13
C THR A 36 -0.22 8.82 -8.55
N ASP A 37 0.90 9.55 -8.72
CA ASP A 37 1.53 9.76 -10.03
C ASP A 37 1.98 8.41 -10.64
N ALA A 38 2.63 7.54 -9.86
CA ALA A 38 3.02 6.20 -10.31
C ALA A 38 1.81 5.36 -10.72
N TRP A 39 0.72 5.42 -9.95
CA TRP A 39 -0.53 4.72 -10.27
C TRP A 39 -1.16 5.23 -11.56
N GLU A 40 -1.15 6.55 -11.78
CA GLU A 40 -1.66 7.16 -13.01
C GLU A 40 -0.80 6.80 -14.23
N ASP A 41 0.53 6.79 -14.09
CA ASP A 41 1.46 6.41 -15.15
C ASP A 41 1.30 4.94 -15.56
N LEU A 42 1.09 4.03 -14.59
CA LEU A 42 0.82 2.62 -14.86
C LEU A 42 -0.50 2.42 -15.60
N LYS A 43 -1.57 3.09 -15.16
CA LYS A 43 -2.85 3.10 -15.89
C LYS A 43 -2.68 3.68 -17.31
N SER A 44 -1.92 4.77 -17.45
CA SER A 44 -1.66 5.43 -18.73
C SER A 44 -0.84 4.54 -19.68
N SER A 45 -0.02 3.64 -19.13
CA SER A 45 0.73 2.64 -19.88
C SER A 45 -0.14 1.46 -20.33
N GLY A 46 -1.44 1.46 -19.98
CA GLY A 46 -2.41 0.44 -20.38
C GLY A 46 -2.55 -0.71 -19.39
N LEU A 47 -1.92 -0.62 -18.21
CA LEU A 47 -2.08 -1.64 -17.17
C LEU A 47 -3.45 -1.55 -16.50
N SER A 48 -3.99 -2.71 -16.14
CA SER A 48 -5.18 -2.81 -15.32
C SER A 48 -4.92 -2.35 -13.88
N LYS A 49 -5.99 -2.06 -13.12
CA LYS A 49 -5.87 -1.64 -11.71
C LYS A 49 -5.15 -2.69 -10.85
N ASP A 50 -5.39 -3.97 -11.13
CA ASP A 50 -4.76 -5.08 -10.41
C ASP A 50 -3.27 -5.17 -10.73
N GLU A 51 -2.89 -4.99 -12.00
CA GLU A 51 -1.48 -4.97 -12.39
C GLU A 51 -0.75 -3.74 -11.83
N ALA A 52 -1.38 -2.57 -11.86
CA ALA A 52 -0.82 -1.36 -11.27
C ALA A 52 -0.62 -1.53 -9.76
N ALA A 53 -1.60 -2.12 -9.06
CA ALA A 53 -1.49 -2.42 -7.64
C ALA A 53 -0.39 -3.43 -7.32
N LYS A 54 -0.19 -4.43 -8.18
CA LYS A 54 0.89 -5.42 -8.06
C LYS A 54 2.28 -4.80 -8.21
N GLU A 55 2.46 -3.93 -9.21
CA GLU A 55 3.73 -3.22 -9.42
C GLU A 55 4.03 -2.31 -8.23
N ILE A 56 3.04 -1.53 -7.81
CA ILE A 56 3.20 -0.59 -6.69
C ILE A 56 3.43 -1.33 -5.37
N SER A 57 2.71 -2.41 -5.08
CA SER A 57 2.95 -3.20 -3.87
C SER A 57 4.38 -3.77 -3.88
N SER A 58 4.87 -4.27 -5.02
CA SER A 58 6.25 -4.74 -5.13
C SER A 58 7.28 -3.64 -4.91
N ILE A 59 7.02 -2.41 -5.36
CA ILE A 59 7.88 -1.25 -5.08
C ILE A 59 7.85 -0.94 -3.58
N ILE A 60 6.66 -0.86 -2.99
CA ILE A 60 6.46 -0.61 -1.56
C ILE A 60 7.24 -1.62 -0.72
N PHE A 61 7.11 -2.92 -1.00
CA PHE A 61 7.88 -3.98 -0.32
C PHE A 61 9.40 -3.89 -0.56
N SER A 62 9.81 -3.27 -1.66
CA SER A 62 11.23 -3.06 -1.98
C SER A 62 11.82 -1.80 -1.33
N LEU A 63 10.98 -0.87 -0.87
CA LEU A 63 11.41 0.31 -0.13
C LEU A 63 12.11 -0.11 1.15
N GLU A 64 13.12 0.66 1.54
CA GLU A 64 13.90 0.40 2.76
C GLU A 64 13.04 0.45 4.04
N LEU A 65 11.82 0.99 3.96
CA LEU A 65 10.82 0.96 5.03
C LEU A 65 10.51 -0.46 5.53
N PHE A 66 10.54 -1.48 4.65
CA PHE A 66 10.36 -2.89 5.02
C PHE A 66 11.66 -3.60 5.39
N LYS A 67 12.80 -2.92 5.28
CA LYS A 67 14.10 -3.42 5.73
C LYS A 67 14.42 -2.94 7.15
N ASP A 68 13.67 -1.94 7.64
CA ASP A 68 13.79 -1.48 9.01
C ASP A 68 13.20 -2.52 9.97
N PRO A 69 14.03 -3.12 10.86
CA PRO A 69 13.58 -4.19 11.73
C PRO A 69 12.53 -3.73 12.75
N GLU A 70 12.51 -2.45 13.16
CA GLU A 70 11.46 -1.95 14.08
C GLU A 70 10.10 -1.91 13.38
N ILE A 71 10.08 -1.53 12.09
CA ILE A 71 8.85 -1.53 11.29
C ILE A 71 8.38 -2.96 11.02
N VAL A 72 9.28 -3.88 10.66
CA VAL A 72 8.94 -5.30 10.43
C VAL A 72 8.41 -5.95 11.70
N GLU A 73 9.04 -5.72 12.85
CA GLU A 73 8.58 -6.26 14.15
C GLU A 73 7.20 -5.69 14.55
N ALA A 74 6.96 -4.40 14.30
CA ALA A 74 5.65 -3.80 14.51
C ALA A 74 4.59 -4.43 13.58
N LEU A 75 4.92 -4.70 12.33
CA LEU A 75 4.04 -5.36 11.37
C LEU A 75 3.72 -6.81 11.75
N GLU A 76 4.72 -7.58 12.20
CA GLU A 76 4.52 -8.95 12.68
C GLU A 76 3.64 -9.01 13.94
N SER A 77 3.81 -8.02 14.84
CA SER A 77 2.97 -7.90 16.03
C SER A 77 1.50 -7.59 15.71
N ILE A 78 1.23 -6.84 14.63
CA ILE A 78 -0.14 -6.58 14.15
C ILE A 78 -0.73 -7.85 13.50
N LYS A 79 0.09 -8.67 12.84
CA LYS A 79 -0.34 -9.92 12.21
C LYS A 79 -0.79 -10.98 13.22
N ASP A 80 -0.17 -11.03 14.41
CA ASP A 80 -0.59 -11.91 15.51
C ASP A 80 -1.85 -11.40 16.24
N GLY A 81 -2.13 -10.09 16.15
CA GLY A 81 -3.25 -9.44 16.82
C GLY A 81 -4.57 -9.34 16.02
N GLN A 82 -4.58 -9.59 14.71
CA GLN A 82 -5.80 -9.61 13.91
C GLN A 82 -6.41 -11.02 13.81
N ASP A 83 -6.80 -11.56 14.98
CA ASP A 83 -7.93 -12.47 15.06
C ASP A 83 -9.18 -11.68 14.60
N PHE A 84 -9.51 -11.76 13.31
CA PHE A 84 -10.86 -11.46 12.84
C PHE A 84 -11.81 -12.58 13.32
N SER A 85 -11.97 -12.71 14.64
CA SER A 85 -13.12 -13.39 15.21
C SER A 85 -14.09 -12.36 15.77
N LYS A 86 -15.33 -12.50 15.30
CA LYS A 86 -16.57 -11.85 15.70
C LYS A 86 -16.87 -10.55 14.95
N ASN A 87 -17.80 -10.60 14.00
CA ASN A 87 -19.22 -10.80 14.32
C ASN A 87 -20.00 -11.38 13.14
#